data_AF-A0A924HD61-F1
#
_entry.id   AF-A0A924HD61-F1
#
_cell.length_a   1.000
_cell.length_b   1.000
_cell.length_c   1.000
_cell.angle_alpha   90.00
_cell.angle_beta   90.00
_cell.angle_gamma   90.00
#
_symmetry.space_group_name_H-M   'P 1'
#
loop_
_entity.id
_entity.type
_entity.pdbx_description
1 polymer ?
#
loop_
_entity_poly.entity_id
_entity_poly.type
_entity_poly.pdbx_seq_one_letter_code
_entity_poly.pdbx_strand_id
1 'polypeptide(L)'
;MIKLAGVFDGVKIYESQLIGEGHGITLPEFGIFLSSDSYSLKKDLWLVKHEFGHILQFKEQGSYKFYTQIGIPSLWSAIQQNTQKNHLHKNHPVEVDANLKSYQYFNSPKDWPVVRFPIFKKD
;
A
#
# COMPACT_ATOMS: atom_id res chain seq x y z
N MET A 1 -19.40 -3.19 2.40
CA MET A 1 -19.21 -4.65 2.28
C MET A 1 -17.77 -4.91 1.88
N ILE A 2 -17.09 -5.89 2.50
CA ILE A 2 -15.74 -6.34 2.10
C ILE A 2 -15.92 -7.62 1.28
N LYS A 3 -15.33 -7.68 0.08
CA LYS A 3 -15.35 -8.86 -0.82
C LYS A 3 -13.92 -9.34 -1.08
N LEU A 4 -13.70 -10.65 -1.14
CA LEU A 4 -12.43 -11.19 -1.65
C LEU A 4 -12.41 -10.99 -3.17
N ALA A 5 -11.47 -10.19 -3.66
CA ALA A 5 -11.34 -9.84 -5.07
C ALA A 5 -10.36 -10.75 -5.82
N GLY A 6 -9.43 -11.40 -5.12
CA GLY A 6 -8.53 -12.40 -5.71
C GLY A 6 -7.26 -12.62 -4.90
N VAL A 7 -6.23 -13.12 -5.57
CA VAL A 7 -4.91 -13.36 -4.99
C VAL A 7 -3.86 -12.75 -5.90
N PHE A 8 -2.99 -11.92 -5.33
CA PHE A 8 -1.86 -11.31 -6.00
C PHE A 8 -0.57 -11.81 -5.35
N ASP A 9 0.18 -12.60 -6.10
CA ASP A 9 1.48 -13.13 -5.68
C ASP A 9 1.48 -13.78 -4.28
N GLY A 10 0.49 -14.67 -4.08
CA GLY A 10 0.28 -15.39 -2.83
C GLY A 10 -0.43 -14.60 -1.71
N VAL A 11 -0.73 -13.31 -1.93
CA VAL A 11 -1.42 -12.45 -0.96
C VAL A 11 -2.89 -12.27 -1.35
N LYS A 12 -3.80 -12.44 -0.39
CA LYS A 12 -5.23 -12.21 -0.61
C LYS A 12 -5.50 -10.72 -0.81
N ILE A 13 -6.30 -10.40 -1.84
CA ILE A 13 -6.78 -9.05 -2.11
C ILE A 13 -8.27 -9.00 -1.78
N TYR A 14 -8.65 -8.05 -0.94
CA TYR A 14 -10.03 -7.71 -0.63
C TYR A 14 -10.36 -6.34 -1.19
N GLU A 15 -11.61 -6.13 -1.55
CA GLU A 15 -12.14 -4.84 -1.99
C GLU A 15 -13.29 -4.43 -1.08
N SER A 16 -13.36 -3.14 -0.74
CA SER A 16 -14.39 -2.61 0.15
C SER A 16 -14.91 -1.27 -0.33
N GLN A 17 -16.21 -1.04 -0.15
CA GLN A 17 -16.83 0.29 -0.34
C GLN A 17 -16.50 1.25 0.81
N LEU A 18 -15.96 0.74 1.92
CA LEU A 18 -15.54 1.57 3.07
C LEU A 18 -14.19 2.25 2.83
N ILE A 19 -13.42 1.78 1.86
CA ILE A 19 -12.13 2.37 1.47
C ILE A 19 -12.42 3.33 0.32
N GLY A 20 -12.05 4.60 0.50
CA GLY A 20 -12.21 5.64 -0.52
C GLY A 20 -11.47 5.29 -1.81
N GLU A 21 -11.99 5.75 -2.95
CA GLU A 21 -11.41 5.47 -4.27
C GLU A 21 -9.92 5.84 -4.33
N GLY A 22 -9.10 4.93 -4.86
CA GLY A 22 -7.65 5.14 -5.01
C GLY A 22 -6.83 4.92 -3.74
N HIS A 23 -7.46 4.45 -2.65
CA HIS A 23 -6.81 4.09 -1.40
C HIS A 23 -6.75 2.56 -1.18
N GLY A 24 -5.75 2.15 -0.40
CA GLY A 24 -5.51 0.78 0.00
C GLY A 24 -5.02 0.69 1.44
N ILE A 25 -5.11 -0.51 2.00
CA ILE A 25 -4.65 -0.85 3.34
C ILE A 25 -4.01 -2.23 3.30
N THR A 26 -2.72 -2.30 3.65
CA THR A 26 -2.05 -3.57 3.88
C THR A 26 -2.15 -4.01 5.33
N LEU A 27 -2.70 -5.20 5.55
CA LEU A 27 -2.69 -5.90 6.83
C LEU A 27 -1.98 -7.25 6.60
N PRO A 28 -0.66 -7.35 6.81
CA PRO A 28 0.14 -8.45 6.26
C PRO A 28 -0.32 -9.87 6.63
N GLU A 29 -0.91 -10.04 7.81
CA GLU A 29 -1.42 -11.33 8.30
C GLU A 29 -2.76 -11.73 7.66
N PHE A 30 -3.50 -10.76 7.10
CA PHE A 30 -4.83 -10.95 6.53
C PHE A 30 -4.85 -10.82 5.00
N GLY A 31 -4.13 -9.83 4.47
CA GLY A 31 -4.06 -9.49 3.06
C GLY A 31 -4.05 -7.97 2.81
N ILE A 32 -4.31 -7.60 1.56
CA ILE A 32 -4.40 -6.21 1.12
C ILE A 32 -5.88 -5.88 0.90
N PHE A 33 -6.33 -4.73 1.39
CA PHE A 33 -7.69 -4.23 1.26
C PHE A 33 -7.66 -2.98 0.40
N LEU A 34 -8.45 -2.94 -0.67
CA LEU A 34 -8.47 -1.84 -1.63
C LEU A 34 -9.86 -1.22 -1.72
N SER A 35 -9.91 -0.04 -2.32
CA SER A 35 -11.17 0.54 -2.77
C SER A 35 -11.89 -0.39 -3.76
N SER A 36 -13.21 -0.24 -3.85
CA SER A 36 -14.01 -1.14 -4.69
C SER A 36 -13.56 -1.11 -6.15
N ASP A 37 -13.47 -2.29 -6.76
CA ASP A 37 -13.12 -2.50 -8.16
C ASP A 37 -11.70 -2.11 -8.59
N SER A 38 -10.82 -1.74 -7.65
CA SER A 38 -9.42 -1.40 -7.95
C SER A 38 -8.66 -2.57 -8.59
N TYR A 39 -8.84 -3.78 -8.08
CA TYR A 39 -8.14 -4.99 -8.50
C TYR A 39 -8.99 -5.86 -9.43
N SER A 40 -10.25 -6.12 -9.08
CA SER A 40 -11.15 -6.99 -9.84
C SER A 40 -11.40 -6.49 -11.26
N LEU A 41 -11.47 -5.17 -11.46
CA LEU A 41 -11.54 -4.54 -12.78
C LEU A 41 -10.19 -4.05 -13.32
N LYS A 42 -9.07 -4.39 -12.64
CA LYS A 42 -7.70 -3.96 -12.98
C LYS A 42 -7.54 -2.44 -13.18
N LYS A 43 -8.34 -1.65 -12.48
CA LYS A 43 -8.34 -0.17 -12.59
C LYS A 43 -7.05 0.44 -12.05
N ASP A 44 -6.45 -0.17 -11.02
CA ASP A 44 -5.30 0.41 -10.34
C ASP A 44 -4.29 -0.63 -9.86
N LEU A 45 -3.60 -1.25 -10.82
CA LEU A 45 -2.56 -2.23 -10.52
C LEU A 45 -1.36 -1.61 -9.79
N TRP A 46 -1.11 -0.31 -9.97
CA TRP A 46 -0.01 0.37 -9.28
C TRP A 46 -0.25 0.49 -7.79
N LEU A 47 -1.49 0.79 -7.38
CA LEU A 47 -1.88 0.76 -5.97
C LEU A 47 -1.70 -0.64 -5.37
N VAL A 48 -2.03 -1.70 -6.10
CA VAL A 48 -1.83 -3.09 -5.64
C VAL A 48 -0.35 -3.37 -5.41
N LYS A 49 0.52 -2.95 -6.34
CA LYS A 49 1.98 -3.10 -6.20
C LYS A 49 2.52 -2.29 -5.02
N HIS A 50 2.04 -1.06 -4.83
CA HIS A 50 2.36 -0.22 -3.68
C HIS A 50 2.05 -0.93 -2.35
N GLU A 51 0.81 -1.41 -2.17
CA GLU A 51 0.40 -2.15 -0.99
C GLU A 51 1.22 -3.45 -0.81
N PHE A 52 1.56 -4.12 -1.91
CA PHE A 52 2.46 -5.27 -1.87
C PHE A 52 3.87 -4.91 -1.38
N GLY A 53 4.34 -3.68 -1.57
CA GLY A 53 5.56 -3.15 -0.97
C GLY A 53 5.56 -3.26 0.56
N HIS A 54 4.43 -3.00 1.21
CA HIS A 54 4.28 -3.19 2.66
C HIS A 54 4.29 -4.67 3.06
N ILE A 55 3.78 -5.58 2.23
CA ILE A 55 3.94 -7.03 2.45
C ILE A 55 5.44 -7.40 2.41
N LEU A 56 6.21 -6.84 1.49
CA LEU A 56 7.65 -7.09 1.40
C LEU A 56 8.38 -6.56 2.64
N GLN A 57 8.03 -5.37 3.12
CA GLN A 57 8.55 -4.84 4.39
C GLN A 57 8.23 -5.76 5.56
N PHE A 58 7.00 -6.26 5.65
CA PHE A 58 6.61 -7.22 6.68
C PHE A 58 7.41 -8.53 6.61
N LYS A 59 7.57 -9.09 5.39
CA LYS A 59 8.36 -10.31 5.18
C LYS A 59 9.83 -10.15 5.59
N GLU A 60 10.39 -8.96 5.43
CA GLU A 60 11.78 -8.66 5.80
C GLU A 60 11.95 -8.36 7.30
N GLN A 61 11.04 -7.58 7.90
CA GLN A 61 11.23 -7.04 9.25
C GLN A 61 10.46 -7.79 10.34
N GLY A 62 9.46 -8.59 9.96
CA GLY A 62 8.56 -9.29 10.88
C GLY A 62 7.47 -8.40 11.50
N SER A 63 6.49 -9.04 12.14
CA SER A 63 5.28 -8.39 12.67
C SER A 63 5.56 -7.31 13.70
N TYR A 64 6.48 -7.55 14.64
CA TYR A 64 6.79 -6.60 15.71
C TYR A 64 7.31 -5.27 15.16
N LYS A 65 8.29 -5.29 14.24
CA LYS A 65 8.84 -4.07 13.65
C LYS A 65 7.85 -3.41 12.67
N PHE A 66 7.06 -4.20 11.95
CA PHE A 66 6.01 -3.66 11.09
C PHE A 66 5.01 -2.84 11.92
N TYR A 67 4.40 -3.40 12.96
CA TYR A 67 3.40 -2.66 13.72
C TYR A 67 3.98 -1.55 14.61
N THR A 68 5.25 -1.64 15.05
CA THR A 68 5.86 -0.64 15.95
C THR A 68 6.68 0.47 15.26
N GLN A 69 7.29 0.20 14.10
CA GLN A 69 8.19 1.13 13.41
C GLN A 69 7.64 1.62 12.07
N ILE A 70 6.93 0.75 11.35
CA ILE A 70 6.21 1.13 10.12
C ILE A 70 4.89 1.81 10.52
N GLY A 71 4.38 1.52 11.73
CA GLY A 71 3.03 1.87 12.12
C GLY A 71 2.05 1.13 11.22
N ILE A 72 0.78 1.45 11.28
CA ILE A 72 -0.14 1.07 10.20
C ILE A 72 -0.30 2.37 9.39
N PRO A 73 0.56 2.69 8.40
CA PRO A 73 0.32 3.84 7.53
C PRO A 73 -1.08 3.79 6.91
N SER A 74 -1.58 2.57 6.75
CA SER A 74 -2.90 2.24 6.28
C SER A 74 -4.04 2.46 7.30
N LEU A 75 -3.79 2.58 8.62
CA LEU A 75 -4.79 3.00 9.63
C LEU A 75 -4.81 4.52 9.74
N TRP A 76 -3.68 5.16 9.47
CA TRP A 76 -3.53 6.60 9.50
C TRP A 76 -4.35 7.29 8.40
N SER A 77 -4.48 6.69 7.21
CA SER A 77 -5.40 7.21 6.18
C SER A 77 -6.89 7.12 6.58
N ALA A 78 -7.28 6.14 7.41
CA ALA A 78 -8.67 5.99 7.87
C ALA A 78 -9.01 6.89 9.08
N ILE A 79 -8.04 7.17 9.96
CA ILE A 79 -8.26 7.97 11.18
C ILE A 79 -8.08 9.48 10.91
N GLN A 80 -7.23 9.86 9.95
CA GLN A 80 -6.84 11.27 9.75
C GLN A 80 -7.69 12.07 8.76
N GLN A 81 -8.85 11.56 8.31
CA GLN A 81 -9.82 12.41 7.61
C GLN A 81 -10.40 13.52 8.51
N ASN A 82 -10.25 13.43 9.84
CA ASN A 82 -10.87 14.39 10.76
C ASN A 82 -9.90 15.39 11.43
N THR A 83 -8.58 15.24 11.30
CA THR A 83 -7.63 16.13 11.99
C THR A 83 -6.32 16.31 11.22
N GLN A 84 -6.20 17.46 10.56
CA GLN A 84 -4.97 18.08 10.03
C GLN A 84 -4.56 17.79 8.57
N LYS A 85 -4.77 18.83 7.77
CA LYS A 85 -4.15 19.21 6.51
C LYS A 85 -2.79 18.55 6.18
N ASN A 86 -2.80 17.74 5.12
CA ASN A 86 -1.96 17.91 3.94
C ASN A 86 -0.42 17.73 4.03
N HIS A 87 0.13 16.99 5.00
CA HIS A 87 1.58 16.76 5.04
C HIS A 87 1.99 15.28 4.94
N LEU A 88 2.46 14.93 3.73
CA LEU A 88 3.65 14.07 3.52
C LEU A 88 3.55 12.55 3.68
N HIS A 89 2.38 11.90 3.55
CA HIS A 89 2.33 10.42 3.54
C HIS A 89 3.21 9.81 2.44
N LYS A 90 3.05 10.21 1.16
CA LYS A 90 3.82 9.63 0.05
C LYS A 90 5.36 9.75 0.14
N ASN A 91 5.88 10.73 0.88
CA ASN A 91 7.32 10.98 1.01
C ASN A 91 7.88 10.47 2.35
N HIS A 92 7.06 9.85 3.19
CA HIS A 92 7.53 9.28 4.44
C HIS A 92 8.55 8.17 4.14
N PRO A 93 9.66 8.06 4.88
CA PRO A 93 10.70 7.07 4.58
C PRO A 93 10.17 5.64 4.47
N VAL A 94 9.16 5.30 5.28
CA VAL A 94 8.47 4.00 5.26
C VAL A 94 7.74 3.76 3.93
N GLU A 95 7.05 4.76 3.40
CA GLU A 95 6.32 4.66 2.12
C GLU A 95 7.28 4.58 0.93
N VAL A 96 8.36 5.37 0.97
CA VAL A 96 9.41 5.35 -0.06
C VAL A 96 10.12 4.01 -0.06
N ASP A 97 10.43 3.44 1.11
CA ASP A 97 11.02 2.11 1.24
C ASP A 97 10.08 1.01 0.72
N ALA A 98 8.78 1.07 1.04
CA ALA A 98 7.77 0.16 0.49
C ALA A 98 7.71 0.21 -1.04
N ASN A 99 7.67 1.43 -1.60
CA ASN A 99 7.67 1.66 -3.04
C ASN A 99 8.96 1.13 -3.69
N LEU A 100 10.11 1.38 -3.08
CA LEU A 100 11.41 0.93 -3.58
C LEU A 100 11.49 -0.60 -3.61
N LYS A 101 11.07 -1.27 -2.52
CA LYS A 101 11.02 -2.73 -2.45
C LYS A 101 10.09 -3.33 -3.50
N SER A 102 8.88 -2.77 -3.65
CA SER A 102 7.97 -3.19 -4.70
C SER A 102 8.56 -2.96 -6.10
N TYR A 103 9.14 -1.79 -6.36
CA TYR A 103 9.78 -1.47 -7.63
C TYR A 103 10.87 -2.48 -7.99
N GLN A 104 11.74 -2.81 -7.04
CA GLN A 104 12.79 -3.82 -7.22
C GLN A 104 12.21 -5.22 -7.45
N TYR A 105 11.21 -5.62 -6.65
CA TYR A 105 10.56 -6.92 -6.75
C TYR A 105 9.92 -7.15 -8.12
N PHE A 106 9.29 -6.13 -8.69
CA PHE A 106 8.66 -6.20 -10.02
C PHE A 106 9.63 -5.88 -11.17
N ASN A 107 10.93 -6.12 -10.98
CA ASN A 107 11.99 -5.94 -11.99
C ASN A 107 12.13 -4.51 -12.51
N SER A 108 11.96 -3.51 -11.65
CA SER A 108 12.23 -2.09 -11.96
C SER A 108 11.48 -1.61 -13.22
N PRO A 109 10.13 -1.67 -13.22
CA PRO A 109 9.34 -1.35 -14.41
C PRO A 109 9.54 0.10 -14.84
N LYS A 110 9.75 0.33 -16.15
CA LYS A 110 10.05 1.66 -16.71
C LYS A 110 8.91 2.67 -16.54
N ASP A 111 7.69 2.18 -16.40
CA ASP A 111 6.45 2.94 -16.26
C ASP A 111 6.00 3.10 -14.80
N TRP A 112 6.89 2.87 -13.83
CA TRP A 112 6.59 3.09 -12.42
C TRP A 112 6.16 4.56 -12.19
N PRO A 113 4.97 4.81 -11.58
CA PRO A 113 4.43 6.16 -11.45
C PRO A 113 5.07 6.91 -10.26
N VAL A 114 6.33 7.31 -10.41
CA VAL A 114 7.18 7.94 -9.38
C VAL A 114 6.60 9.19 -8.72
N VAL A 115 5.66 9.89 -9.39
CA VAL A 115 4.96 11.06 -8.82
C VAL A 115 3.95 10.64 -7.74
N ARG A 116 3.30 9.48 -7.94
CA ARG A 116 2.33 8.91 -7.02
C ARG A 116 3.00 8.02 -5.96
N PHE A 117 3.94 7.19 -6.39
CA PHE A 117 4.69 6.24 -5.57
C PHE A 117 6.19 6.51 -5.67
N PRO A 118 6.72 7.52 -4.96
CA PRO A 118 8.14 7.87 -5.06
C PRO A 118 9.02 6.77 -4.48
N ILE A 119 10.15 6.50 -5.17
CA ILE A 119 11.17 5.51 -4.80
C ILE A 119 12.48 6.16 -4.29
N PHE A 120 12.52 7.48 -4.29
CA PHE A 120 13.60 8.28 -3.72
C PHE A 120 12.99 9.38 -2.85
N LYS A 121 13.66 9.76 -1.77
CA LYS A 121 13.27 10.92 -0.99
C LYS A 121 13.48 12.16 -1.86
N LYS A 122 12.49 13.06 -1.92
CA LYS A 122 12.75 14.42 -2.40
C LYS A 122 13.42 15.18 -1.28
N ASP A 123 14.64 15.63 -1.51
CA ASP A 123 15.35 16.59 -0.67
C ASP A 123 14.61 17.94 -0.64
#